data_AF-A0A2D6LMF4-F1
#
_entry.id   AF-A0A2D6LMF4-F1
#
_cell.length_a   1.000
_cell.length_b   1.000
_cell.length_c   1.000
_cell.angle_alpha   90.00
_cell.angle_beta   90.00
_cell.angle_gamma   90.00
#
_symmetry.space_group_name_H-M   'P 1'
#
loop_
_entity.id
_entity.type
_entity.pdbx_description
1 polymer ?
#
loop_
_entity_poly.entity_id
_entity_poly.type
_entity_poly.pdbx_seq_one_letter_code
_entity_poly.pdbx_strand_id
1 'polypeptide(L)'
;HITGGMSNVSFGIPARRLVNDVFINLAIEYGADGGIIDPVARPIHGVIELDQDSAPYQYAKAMLVGEDRNCKQFLRAYRNGELDSW
;
A
#
# COMPACT_ATOMS: atom_id res chain seq x y z
N HIS A 1 -13.87 -11.44 -10.54
CA HIS A 1 -12.52 -11.85 -10.12
C HIS A 1 -11.50 -10.84 -10.66
N ILE A 2 -10.88 -10.06 -9.78
CA ILE A 2 -9.81 -9.12 -10.16
C ILE A 2 -8.50 -9.79 -9.78
N THR A 3 -7.74 -10.23 -10.78
CA THR A 3 -6.39 -10.77 -10.60
C THR A 3 -5.44 -9.98 -11.52
N GLY A 4 -4.35 -9.48 -10.96
CA GLY A 4 -3.35 -8.69 -11.64
C GLY A 4 -2.10 -8.61 -10.77
N GLY A 5 -0.92 -8.59 -11.37
CA GLY A 5 0.35 -8.60 -10.64
C GLY A 5 0.44 -7.44 -9.64
N MET A 6 0.33 -7.74 -8.35
CA MET A 6 0.30 -6.75 -7.27
C MET A 6 1.61 -5.95 -7.13
N SER A 7 2.68 -6.40 -7.78
CA SER A 7 3.96 -5.70 -7.88
C SER A 7 4.00 -4.59 -8.94
N ASN A 8 3.01 -4.51 -9.85
CA ASN A 8 2.93 -3.50 -10.91
C ASN A 8 2.38 -2.16 -10.41
N VAL A 9 1.59 -2.15 -9.33
CA VAL A 9 0.99 -0.92 -8.78
C VAL A 9 2.05 0.07 -8.26
N SER A 10 3.24 -0.43 -7.93
CA SER A 10 4.37 0.36 -7.44
C SER A 10 5.43 0.66 -8.52
N PHE A 11 5.16 0.39 -9.80
CA PHE A 11 6.12 0.68 -10.87
C PHE A 11 6.25 2.19 -11.09
N GLY A 12 7.44 2.75 -10.80
CA GLY A 12 7.71 4.20 -10.90
C GLY A 12 7.48 5.00 -9.61
N ILE A 13 7.10 4.35 -8.49
CA ILE A 13 6.82 5.00 -7.21
C ILE A 13 7.78 4.46 -6.13
N PRO A 14 8.37 5.32 -5.27
CA PRO A 14 9.24 4.89 -4.18
C PRO A 14 8.48 4.16 -3.05
N ALA A 15 9.20 3.62 -2.06
CA ALA A 15 8.61 2.91 -0.92
C ALA A 15 7.67 1.74 -1.33
N ARG A 16 8.11 0.91 -2.30
CA ARG A 16 7.32 -0.21 -2.86
C ARG A 16 6.75 -1.17 -1.81
N ARG A 17 7.43 -1.36 -0.67
CA ARG A 17 6.96 -2.24 0.41
C ARG A 17 5.65 -1.70 1.01
N LEU A 18 5.66 -0.44 1.45
CA LEU A 18 4.50 0.31 1.96
C LEU A 18 3.35 0.29 0.96
N VAL A 19 3.59 0.67 -0.28
CA VAL A 19 2.55 0.72 -1.31
C VAL A 19 1.89 -0.65 -1.50
N ASN A 20 2.68 -1.72 -1.55
CA ASN A 20 2.14 -3.07 -1.70
C ASN A 20 1.38 -3.54 -0.45
N ASP A 21 1.87 -3.23 0.77
CA ASP A 21 1.19 -3.59 2.04
C ASP A 21 -0.19 -2.93 2.12
N VAL A 22 -0.25 -1.62 1.85
CA VAL A 22 -1.49 -0.84 1.91
C VAL A 22 -2.44 -1.23 0.77
N PHE A 23 -1.93 -1.51 -0.43
CA PHE A 23 -2.76 -1.99 -1.54
C PHE A 23 -3.43 -3.33 -1.22
N ILE A 24 -2.70 -4.27 -0.62
CA ILE A 24 -3.26 -5.56 -0.19
C ILE A 24 -4.31 -5.35 0.89
N ASN A 25 -4.02 -4.51 1.89
CA ASN A 25 -4.95 -4.21 2.97
C ASN A 25 -6.27 -3.61 2.44
N LEU A 26 -6.18 -2.62 1.55
CA LEU A 26 -7.35 -2.04 0.89
C LEU A 26 -8.09 -3.08 0.03
N ALA A 27 -7.37 -3.93 -0.73
CA ALA A 27 -8.02 -4.98 -1.51
C ALA A 27 -8.85 -5.92 -0.62
N ILE A 28 -8.36 -6.28 0.56
CA ILE A 28 -9.09 -7.07 1.55
C ILE A 28 -10.33 -6.30 2.06
N GLU A 29 -10.19 -5.02 2.44
CA GLU A 29 -11.30 -4.20 2.94
C GLU A 29 -12.44 -3.99 1.93
N TYR A 30 -12.11 -3.80 0.66
CA TYR A 30 -13.09 -3.59 -0.42
C TYR A 30 -13.74 -4.90 -0.92
N GLY A 31 -13.51 -6.03 -0.23
CA GLY A 31 -14.19 -7.30 -0.51
C GLY A 31 -13.52 -8.16 -1.57
N ALA A 32 -12.18 -8.11 -1.71
CA ALA A 32 -11.49 -9.09 -2.54
C ALA A 32 -11.56 -10.48 -1.89
N ASP A 33 -12.51 -11.31 -2.36
CA ASP A 33 -12.67 -12.72 -1.97
C ASP A 33 -11.54 -13.66 -2.50
N GLY A 34 -10.50 -13.11 -3.14
CA GLY A 34 -9.35 -13.90 -3.60
C GLY A 34 -8.33 -13.09 -4.40
N GLY A 35 -7.11 -13.01 -3.87
CA GLY A 35 -5.91 -12.53 -4.56
C GLY A 35 -4.77 -13.53 -4.39
N ILE A 36 -3.93 -13.71 -5.43
CA ILE A 36 -2.72 -14.55 -5.35
C ILE A 36 -1.70 -13.80 -4.50
N ILE A 37 -1.78 -13.97 -3.18
CA ILE A 37 -0.76 -13.54 -2.22
C ILE A 37 0.07 -14.78 -1.92
N ASP A 38 1.40 -14.64 -1.97
CA ASP A 38 2.30 -15.62 -1.39
C ASP A 38 2.25 -15.47 0.15
N PRO A 39 1.60 -16.40 0.88
CA PRO A 39 1.42 -16.30 2.32
C PRO A 39 2.72 -16.60 3.09
N VAL A 40 3.76 -17.12 2.42
CA VAL A 40 5.06 -17.44 3.01
C VAL A 40 5.96 -16.20 3.01
N ALA A 41 5.83 -15.32 2.00
CA ALA A 41 6.60 -14.08 1.91
C ALA A 41 6.04 -12.93 2.75
N ARG A 42 4.72 -12.92 3.04
CA ARG A 42 4.07 -11.92 3.91
C ARG A 42 3.00 -12.61 4.76
N PRO A 43 3.20 -12.75 6.08
CA PRO A 43 2.16 -13.29 6.94
C PRO A 43 0.95 -12.35 6.89
N ILE A 44 -0.18 -12.86 6.39
CA ILE A 44 -1.43 -12.12 6.17
C ILE A 44 -1.88 -11.38 7.45
N HIS A 45 -1.59 -11.92 8.64
CA HIS A 45 -1.88 -11.27 9.91
C HIS A 45 -1.21 -9.88 10.04
N GLY A 46 0.04 -9.73 9.59
CA GLY A 46 0.74 -8.45 9.63
C GLY A 46 0.18 -7.40 8.67
N VAL A 47 -0.56 -7.81 7.63
CA VAL A 47 -1.24 -6.89 6.70
C VAL A 47 -2.63 -6.48 7.22
N ILE A 48 -3.28 -7.34 7.99
CA ILE A 48 -4.56 -7.03 8.66
C ILE A 48 -4.33 -6.10 9.86
N GLU A 49 -3.23 -6.31 10.60
CA GLU A 49 -2.86 -5.53 11.79
C GLU A 49 -2.10 -4.23 11.46
N LEU A 50 -2.09 -3.79 10.20
CA LEU A 50 -1.45 -2.53 9.83
C LEU A 50 -2.11 -1.37 10.60
N ASP A 51 -1.27 -0.51 11.18
CA ASP A 51 -1.72 0.73 11.79
C ASP A 51 -2.21 1.68 10.70
N GLN A 52 -3.53 1.69 10.51
CA GLN A 52 -4.20 2.53 9.52
C GLN A 52 -4.13 4.00 9.89
N ASP A 53 -3.94 4.35 11.17
CA ASP A 53 -3.86 5.74 11.62
C ASP A 53 -2.46 6.32 11.45
N SER A 54 -1.46 5.47 11.13
CA SER A 54 -0.10 5.90 10.87
C SER A 54 0.00 6.81 9.63
N ALA A 55 0.84 7.85 9.73
CA ALA A 55 1.07 8.77 8.62
C ALA A 55 1.52 8.07 7.32
N PRO A 56 2.45 7.10 7.33
CA PRO A 56 2.84 6.38 6.11
C PRO A 56 1.67 5.64 5.45
N TYR A 57 0.82 4.99 6.24
CA TYR A 57 -0.37 4.31 5.74
C TYR A 57 -1.33 5.30 5.07
N GLN A 58 -1.62 6.44 5.73
CA GLN A 58 -2.54 7.45 5.21
C GLN A 58 -2.04 8.08 3.90
N TYR A 59 -0.74 8.39 3.80
CA TYR A 59 -0.17 8.88 2.54
C TYR A 59 -0.29 7.86 1.41
N ALA A 60 0.01 6.58 1.69
CA ALA A 60 -0.10 5.52 0.70
C ALA A 60 -1.56 5.25 0.30
N LYS A 61 -2.50 5.25 1.25
CA LYS A 61 -3.92 5.09 1.01
C LYS A 61 -4.45 6.21 0.12
N ALA A 62 -4.21 7.48 0.48
CA ALA A 62 -4.62 8.64 -0.30
C ALA A 62 -4.09 8.59 -1.74
N MET A 63 -2.84 8.13 -1.92
CA MET A 63 -2.26 7.91 -3.25
C MET A 63 -2.98 6.80 -4.02
N LEU A 64 -3.26 5.66 -3.38
CA LEU A 64 -3.88 4.49 -4.02
C LEU A 64 -5.35 4.69 -4.38
N VAL A 65 -6.11 5.44 -3.56
CA VAL A 65 -7.53 5.74 -3.83
C VAL A 65 -7.73 6.97 -4.74
N GLY A 66 -6.64 7.64 -5.14
CA GLY A 66 -6.68 8.77 -6.07
C GLY A 66 -6.98 10.13 -5.42
N GLU A 67 -6.96 10.23 -4.10
CA GLU A 67 -7.13 11.47 -3.35
C GLU A 67 -5.85 12.34 -3.35
N ASP A 68 -4.67 11.74 -3.53
CA ASP A 68 -3.41 12.48 -3.72
C ASP A 68 -3.15 12.77 -5.20
N ARG A 69 -3.65 13.93 -5.66
CA ARG A 69 -3.49 14.38 -7.04
C ARG A 69 -2.01 14.46 -7.44
N ASN A 70 -1.65 13.71 -8.48
CA ASN A 70 -0.27 13.55 -8.98
C ASN A 70 0.73 12.97 -7.95
N CYS A 71 0.25 12.24 -6.95
CA CYS A 71 1.07 11.61 -5.90
C CYS A 71 1.99 12.63 -5.16
N LYS A 72 1.58 13.90 -5.09
CA LYS A 72 2.44 14.98 -4.61
C LYS A 72 2.76 14.84 -3.12
N GLN A 73 1.75 14.51 -2.32
CA GLN A 73 1.90 14.40 -0.87
C GLN A 73 2.75 13.18 -0.53
N PHE A 74 2.46 12.04 -1.15
CA PHE A 74 3.25 10.82 -0.99
C PHE A 74 4.73 11.03 -1.36
N LEU A 75 5.00 11.62 -2.52
CA LEU A 75 6.38 11.89 -2.95
C LEU A 75 7.11 12.93 -2.10
N ARG A 76 6.38 13.83 -1.45
CA ARG A 76 6.95 14.79 -0.49
C ARG A 76 7.31 14.10 0.81
N ALA A 77 6.39 13.30 1.37
CA ALA A 77 6.62 12.52 2.57
C ALA A 77 7.82 11.58 2.40
N TYR A 78 7.93 10.90 1.25
CA TYR A 78 9.08 10.07 0.91
C TYR A 78 10.40 10.88 0.92
N ARG A 79 10.41 12.06 0.29
CA ARG A 79 11.61 12.92 0.24
C ARG A 79 12.02 13.48 1.60
N ASN A 80 11.07 13.61 2.51
CA ASN A 80 11.30 14.07 3.88
C ASN A 80 11.72 12.94 4.84
N GLY A 81 11.75 11.68 4.37
CA GLY A 81 12.02 10.52 5.23
C GLY A 81 10.86 10.14 6.16
N GLU A 82 9.67 10.73 5.97
CA GLU A 82 8.48 10.45 6.79
C GLU A 82 7.95 9.01 6.58
N LEU A 83 8.37 8.36 5.48
CA LEU A 83 7.99 6.99 5.14
C LEU A 83 9.06 5.95 5.55
N ASP A 84 10.23 6.38 6.04
CA ASP A 84 11.36 5.49 6.34
C ASP A 84 11.13 4.62 7.57
N SER A 85 10.23 5.05 8.46
CA SER A 85 9.82 4.30 9.64
C SER A 85 8.82 3.18 9.34
N TRP A 86 8.43 2.99 8.07
CA TRP A 86 7.52 1.93 7.66
C TRP A 86 8.18 0.57 7.65
#